data_AF-T0JC41-F1
#
_entry.id   AF-T0JC41-F1
#
_cell.length_a   1.000
_cell.length_b   1.000
_cell.length_c   1.000
_cell.angle_alpha   90.00
_cell.angle_beta   90.00
_cell.angle_gamma   90.00
#
_symmetry.space_group_name_H-M   'P 1'
#
loop_
_entity.id
_entity.type
_entity.pdbx_description
1 polymer ?
#
loop_
_entity_poly.entity_id
_entity_poly.type
_entity_poly.pdbx_seq_one_letter_code
_entity_poly.pdbx_strand_id
1 'polypeptide(L)'
;GGGEAPQLIAFASLSMPPKALRQLIEDTARAGGVVVFRGFPNNSMKEFSQALGKIVDREDDFANIGIDPRLFRAFDVQAVPTYVAVSSDFDLCAGFSCRTKVPPHDRMIGNVTVEYALSSFAEGNGPGARVAAVGLSNLRRALP
;
A
#
# COMPACT_ATOMS: atom_id res chain seq x y z
N GLY A 1 -11.13 8.03 17.93
CA GLY A 1 -11.38 8.60 16.59
C GLY A 1 -10.83 7.62 15.61
N GLY A 2 -11.70 6.92 14.88
CA GLY A 2 -11.29 5.93 13.89
C GLY A 2 -10.62 6.68 12.74
N GLY A 3 -9.34 6.43 12.51
CA GLY A 3 -8.65 6.98 11.36
C GLY A 3 -9.28 6.38 10.11
N GLU A 4 -9.71 7.25 9.19
CA GLU A 4 -9.99 6.89 7.79
C GLU A 4 -8.85 6.01 7.29
N ALA A 5 -9.17 4.77 6.94
CA ALA A 5 -8.21 3.84 6.39
C ALA A 5 -7.81 4.37 5.01
N PRO A 6 -6.51 4.42 4.69
CA PRO A 6 -6.04 4.83 3.39
C PRO A 6 -6.68 3.96 2.32
N GLN A 7 -7.33 4.59 1.35
CA GLN A 7 -8.13 3.88 0.36
C GLN A 7 -7.26 3.13 -0.67
N LEU A 8 -5.97 3.49 -0.77
CA LEU A 8 -4.95 2.79 -1.54
C LEU A 8 -3.91 2.15 -0.61
N ILE A 9 -3.70 0.84 -0.76
CA ILE A 9 -2.74 0.05 0.01
C ILE A 9 -1.75 -0.60 -0.95
N ALA A 10 -0.47 -0.27 -0.83
CA ALA A 10 0.62 -0.91 -1.57
C ALA A 10 1.39 -1.87 -0.67
N PHE A 11 1.35 -3.15 -0.98
CA PHE A 11 2.07 -4.18 -0.25
C PHE A 11 3.50 -4.30 -0.77
N ALA A 12 4.47 -4.15 0.12
CA ALA A 12 5.89 -4.13 -0.21
C ALA A 12 6.72 -5.08 0.68
N SER A 13 7.95 -5.33 0.24
CA SER A 13 8.95 -6.09 0.98
C SER A 13 10.33 -5.47 0.80
N LEU A 14 11.18 -5.55 1.83
CA LEU A 14 12.59 -5.19 1.73
C LEU A 14 13.40 -6.13 0.82
N SER A 15 12.82 -7.26 0.39
CA SER A 15 13.41 -8.11 -0.65
C SER A 15 13.29 -7.52 -2.06
N MET A 16 12.51 -6.45 -2.23
CA MET A 16 12.40 -5.74 -3.51
C MET A 16 13.67 -4.91 -3.80
N PRO A 17 13.97 -4.63 -5.09
CA PRO A 17 15.07 -3.75 -5.44
C PRO A 17 14.92 -2.36 -4.78
N PRO A 18 15.97 -1.77 -4.19
CA PRO A 18 15.87 -0.50 -3.45
C PRO A 18 15.27 0.65 -4.26
N LYS A 19 15.59 0.73 -5.56
CA LYS A 19 15.05 1.76 -6.46
C LYS A 19 13.54 1.60 -6.67
N ALA A 20 13.07 0.36 -6.87
CA ALA A 20 11.65 0.09 -7.05
C ALA A 20 10.88 0.32 -5.74
N LEU A 21 11.47 -0.04 -4.60
CA LEU A 21 10.88 0.19 -3.29
C LEU A 21 10.75 1.68 -2.96
N ARG A 22 11.81 2.48 -3.21
CA ARG A 22 11.76 3.94 -3.07
C ARG A 22 10.62 4.52 -3.90
N GLN A 23 10.60 4.20 -5.19
CA GLN A 23 9.58 4.72 -6.10
C GLN A 23 8.17 4.32 -5.66
N LEU A 24 7.98 3.07 -5.24
CA LEU A 24 6.69 2.60 -4.73
C LEU A 24 6.25 3.39 -3.50
N ILE A 25 7.16 3.65 -2.55
CA ILE A 25 6.85 4.41 -1.33
C ILE A 25 6.46 5.84 -1.68
N GLU A 26 7.28 6.52 -2.46
CA GLU A 26 7.02 7.91 -2.82
C GLU A 26 5.74 8.07 -3.65
N ASP A 27 5.52 7.22 -4.66
CA ASP A 27 4.32 7.29 -5.49
C ASP A 27 3.06 7.00 -4.68
N THR A 28 3.14 6.04 -3.75
CA THR A 28 2.00 5.70 -2.87
C THR A 28 1.68 6.85 -1.92
N ALA A 29 2.71 7.46 -1.32
CA ALA A 29 2.55 8.64 -0.47
C ALA A 29 1.94 9.82 -1.26
N ARG A 30 2.42 10.09 -2.47
CA ARG A 30 1.86 11.12 -3.37
C ARG A 30 0.41 10.85 -3.78
N ALA A 31 0.05 9.58 -3.96
CA ALA A 31 -1.32 9.18 -4.27
C ALA A 31 -2.26 9.30 -3.05
N GLY A 32 -1.74 9.51 -1.84
CA GLY A 32 -2.52 9.51 -0.60
C GLY A 32 -2.84 8.11 -0.08
N GLY A 33 -2.06 7.12 -0.47
CA GLY A 33 -2.15 5.75 0.02
C GLY A 33 -1.11 5.44 1.09
N VAL A 34 -1.12 4.20 1.58
CA VAL A 34 -0.08 3.68 2.48
C VAL A 34 0.64 2.48 1.92
N VAL A 35 1.90 2.36 2.27
CA VAL A 35 2.71 1.17 2.01
C VAL A 35 2.67 0.26 3.23
N VAL A 36 2.34 -1.00 3.03
CA VAL A 36 2.25 -1.99 4.10
C VAL A 36 3.30 -3.06 3.92
N PHE A 37 4.10 -3.28 4.96
CA PHE A 37 5.05 -4.37 5.07
C PHE A 37 4.49 -5.50 5.93
N ARG A 38 4.85 -6.74 5.60
CA ARG A 38 4.37 -7.92 6.32
C ARG A 38 4.94 -8.01 7.73
N GLY A 39 6.15 -7.51 7.94
CA GLY A 39 6.87 -7.60 9.20
C GLY A 39 8.27 -7.03 9.10
N PHE A 40 9.02 -7.17 10.17
CA PHE A 40 10.40 -6.69 10.26
C PHE A 40 11.38 -7.72 9.65
N PRO A 41 12.40 -7.26 8.91
CA PRO A 41 13.52 -8.13 8.52
C PRO A 41 14.20 -8.64 9.79
N ASN A 42 14.51 -9.93 9.83
CA ASN A 42 15.17 -10.57 10.97
C ASN A 42 14.49 -10.31 12.34
N ASN A 43 13.20 -9.99 12.36
CA ASN A 43 12.47 -9.60 13.57
C ASN A 43 13.05 -8.33 14.27
N SER A 44 13.77 -7.48 13.53
CA SER A 44 14.48 -6.30 14.04
C SER A 44 13.91 -5.01 13.49
N MET A 45 13.24 -4.22 14.36
CA MET A 45 12.76 -2.88 14.02
C MET A 45 13.91 -1.94 13.65
N LYS A 46 15.06 -2.08 14.31
CA LYS A 46 16.24 -1.25 14.03
C LYS A 46 16.75 -1.45 12.60
N GLU A 47 16.83 -2.70 12.14
CA GLU A 47 17.24 -3.01 10.77
C GLU A 47 16.21 -2.50 9.76
N PHE A 48 14.92 -2.62 10.07
CA PHE A 48 13.85 -2.05 9.24
C PHE A 48 14.02 -0.55 9.05
N SER A 49 14.14 0.21 10.15
CA SER A 49 14.31 1.67 10.10
C SER A 49 15.61 2.06 9.39
N GLN A 50 16.71 1.33 9.59
CA GLN A 50 17.97 1.59 8.90
C GLN A 50 17.90 1.28 7.39
N ALA A 51 17.22 0.21 7.00
CA ALA A 51 17.02 -0.13 5.60
C ALA A 51 16.14 0.92 4.92
N LEU A 52 15.02 1.28 5.54
CA LEU A 52 14.15 2.34 5.03
C LEU A 52 14.83 3.70 5.01
N GLY A 53 15.62 4.06 6.02
CA GLY A 53 16.38 5.32 6.04
C GLY A 53 17.43 5.45 4.93
N LYS A 54 17.80 4.36 4.26
CA LYS A 54 18.66 4.38 3.06
C LYS A 54 17.88 4.48 1.76
N ILE A 55 16.57 4.23 1.83
CA ILE A 55 15.67 4.11 0.68
C ILE A 55 14.77 5.34 0.59
N VAL A 56 14.32 5.87 1.71
CA VAL A 56 13.39 6.97 1.80
C VAL A 56 14.15 8.23 2.21
N ASP A 57 14.13 9.24 1.35
CA ASP A 57 14.87 10.49 1.56
C ASP A 57 14.07 11.53 2.36
N ARG A 58 12.73 11.42 2.41
CA ARG A 58 11.85 12.35 3.13
C ARG A 58 11.26 11.70 4.37
N GLU A 59 11.35 12.37 5.51
CA GLU A 59 10.74 11.89 6.76
C GLU A 59 9.21 11.74 6.63
N ASP A 60 8.56 12.57 5.82
CA ASP A 60 7.11 12.51 5.56
C ASP A 60 6.66 11.21 4.87
N ASP A 61 7.54 10.58 4.09
CA ASP A 61 7.21 9.32 3.42
C ASP A 61 7.13 8.15 4.42
N PHE A 62 7.80 8.25 5.58
CA PHE A 62 7.67 7.27 6.66
C PHE A 62 6.27 7.28 7.30
N ALA A 63 5.59 8.42 7.32
CA ALA A 63 4.24 8.53 7.89
C ALA A 63 3.22 7.64 7.15
N ASN A 64 3.49 7.33 5.87
CA ASN A 64 2.64 6.48 5.04
C ASN A 64 3.07 5.00 5.06
N ILE A 65 4.03 4.61 5.91
CA ILE A 65 4.51 3.23 6.01
C ILE A 65 3.89 2.55 7.24
N GLY A 66 3.16 1.47 7.00
CA GLY A 66 2.59 0.59 8.02
C GLY A 66 3.22 -0.81 8.03
N ILE A 67 3.14 -1.48 9.17
CA ILE A 67 3.53 -2.89 9.31
C ILE A 67 2.34 -3.64 9.87
N ASP A 68 1.65 -4.40 9.01
CA ASP A 68 0.50 -5.20 9.45
C ASP A 68 0.42 -6.54 8.70
N PRO A 69 0.84 -7.66 9.32
CA PRO A 69 0.70 -8.98 8.73
C PRO A 69 -0.77 -9.42 8.56
N ARG A 70 -1.72 -8.77 9.23
CA ARG A 70 -3.16 -9.05 9.11
C ARG A 70 -3.69 -8.54 7.78
N LEU A 71 -3.21 -7.40 7.27
CA LEU A 71 -3.58 -6.90 5.95
C LEU A 71 -3.13 -7.85 4.83
N PHE A 72 -1.90 -8.38 4.92
CA PHE A 72 -1.43 -9.41 3.99
C PHE A 72 -2.33 -10.65 3.96
N ARG A 73 -2.81 -11.09 5.13
CA ARG A 73 -3.74 -12.23 5.21
C ARG A 73 -5.15 -11.87 4.74
N ALA A 74 -5.63 -10.66 5.05
CA ALA A 74 -6.97 -10.22 4.69
C ALA A 74 -7.16 -10.10 3.17
N PHE A 75 -6.12 -9.64 2.46
CA PHE A 75 -6.13 -9.51 0.99
C PHE A 75 -5.46 -10.68 0.25
N ASP A 76 -5.12 -11.76 0.95
CA ASP A 76 -4.43 -12.95 0.42
C ASP A 76 -3.23 -12.58 -0.49
N VAL A 77 -2.36 -11.71 0.04
CA VAL A 77 -1.19 -11.21 -0.68
C VAL A 77 -0.05 -12.21 -0.56
N GLN A 78 0.22 -12.93 -1.65
CA GLN A 78 1.29 -13.94 -1.71
C GLN A 78 2.56 -13.45 -2.41
N ALA A 79 2.48 -12.37 -3.17
CA ALA A 79 3.59 -11.77 -3.89
C ALA A 79 3.61 -10.25 -3.73
N VAL A 80 4.78 -9.65 -3.90
CA VAL A 80 4.97 -8.19 -3.85
C VAL A 80 5.77 -7.72 -5.08
N PRO A 81 5.49 -6.50 -5.59
CA PRO A 81 4.48 -5.57 -5.09
C PRO A 81 3.05 -6.01 -5.45
N THR A 82 2.13 -5.71 -4.54
CA THR A 82 0.68 -5.87 -4.76
C THR A 82 -0.02 -4.56 -4.40
N TYR A 83 -0.90 -4.09 -5.27
CA TYR A 83 -1.68 -2.88 -5.07
C TYR A 83 -3.13 -3.25 -4.81
N VAL A 84 -3.73 -2.64 -3.80
CA VAL A 84 -5.14 -2.83 -3.45
C VAL A 84 -5.81 -1.47 -3.30
N ALA A 85 -6.91 -1.27 -4.00
CA ALA A 85 -7.78 -0.11 -3.84
C ALA A 85 -9.11 -0.55 -3.20
N VAL A 86 -9.39 -0.09 -1.99
CA VAL A 86 -10.63 -0.42 -1.26
C VAL A 86 -11.69 0.65 -1.48
N SER A 87 -12.95 0.24 -1.69
CA SER A 87 -14.04 1.19 -1.96
C SER A 87 -14.51 2.00 -0.74
N SER A 88 -14.16 1.56 0.46
CA SER A 88 -14.59 2.13 1.74
C SER A 88 -13.67 1.68 2.87
N ASP A 89 -13.72 2.37 4.01
CA ASP A 89 -13.03 1.96 5.24
C ASP A 89 -13.48 0.57 5.69
N PHE A 90 -12.59 -0.14 6.39
CA PHE A 90 -12.92 -1.42 7.01
C PHE A 90 -12.09 -1.68 8.27
N ASP A 91 -12.74 -2.29 9.26
CA ASP A 91 -12.08 -2.69 10.49
C ASP A 91 -11.45 -4.07 10.36
N LEU A 92 -10.15 -4.13 10.67
CA LEU A 92 -9.45 -5.40 10.85
C LEU A 92 -9.91 -6.06 12.14
N CYS A 93 -10.82 -7.02 12.01
CA CYS A 93 -11.24 -7.83 13.14
C CYS A 93 -10.05 -8.59 13.77
N ALA A 94 -9.92 -8.49 15.10
CA ALA A 94 -8.87 -9.16 15.86
C ALA A 94 -9.46 -10.37 16.61
N GLY A 95 -9.19 -11.58 16.12
CA GLY A 95 -9.58 -12.84 16.78
C GLY A 95 -9.11 -14.07 15.99
N PHE A 96 -8.80 -15.17 16.69
CA PHE A 96 -8.29 -16.43 16.09
C PHE A 96 -9.23 -17.01 15.02
N SER A 97 -10.53 -16.73 15.11
CA SER A 97 -11.56 -17.22 14.18
C SER A 97 -12.11 -16.12 13.26
N CYS A 98 -11.53 -14.91 13.28
CA CYS A 98 -12.11 -13.80 12.55
C CYS A 98 -11.59 -13.72 11.11
N ARG A 99 -12.49 -13.88 10.15
CA ARG A 99 -12.24 -13.52 8.76
C ARG A 99 -12.58 -12.05 8.60
N THR A 100 -11.58 -11.20 8.41
CA THR A 100 -11.80 -9.80 8.02
C THR A 100 -12.65 -9.79 6.76
N LYS A 101 -13.85 -9.22 6.84
CA LYS A 101 -14.68 -9.00 5.66
C LYS A 101 -14.14 -7.76 4.97
N VAL A 102 -13.17 -7.98 4.07
CA VAL A 102 -12.64 -6.90 3.24
C VAL A 102 -13.76 -6.34 2.37
N PRO A 103 -13.84 -5.01 2.22
CA PRO A 103 -14.82 -4.38 1.35
C PRO A 103 -14.54 -4.77 -0.11
N PRO A 104 -15.49 -4.54 -1.02
CA PRO A 104 -15.22 -4.61 -2.45
C PRO A 104 -13.94 -3.83 -2.77
N HIS A 105 -13.00 -4.48 -3.45
CA HIS A 105 -11.69 -3.91 -3.72
C HIS A 105 -11.16 -4.40 -5.06
N ASP A 106 -10.31 -3.58 -5.66
CA ASP A 106 -9.50 -3.97 -6.80
C ASP A 106 -8.12 -4.39 -6.32
N ARG A 107 -7.54 -5.41 -6.96
CA ARG A 107 -6.20 -5.93 -6.63
C ARG A 107 -5.39 -6.14 -7.91
N MET A 108 -4.15 -5.68 -7.89
CA MET A 108 -3.19 -5.88 -8.96
C MET A 108 -1.86 -6.38 -8.38
N ILE A 109 -1.37 -7.49 -8.92
CA ILE A 109 -0.10 -8.10 -8.53
C ILE A 109 0.85 -7.97 -9.73
N GLY A 110 2.06 -7.49 -9.49
CA GLY A 110 3.09 -7.46 -10.54
C GLY A 110 4.04 -6.28 -10.39
N ASN A 111 5.17 -6.36 -11.09
CA ASN A 111 6.19 -5.30 -11.13
C ASN A 111 5.74 -4.13 -12.04
N VAL A 112 4.68 -3.45 -11.63
CA VAL A 112 4.11 -2.28 -12.31
C VAL A 112 4.24 -1.06 -11.41
N THR A 113 4.09 0.14 -11.98
CA THR A 113 4.11 1.38 -11.20
C THR A 113 2.77 1.60 -10.47
N VAL A 114 2.79 2.43 -9.42
CA VAL A 114 1.57 2.87 -8.73
C VAL A 114 0.63 3.58 -9.70
N GLU A 115 1.17 4.43 -10.59
CA GLU A 115 0.36 5.10 -11.63
C GLU A 115 -0.37 4.08 -12.52
N TYR A 116 0.34 3.05 -12.99
CA TYR A 116 -0.25 2.03 -13.84
C TYR A 116 -1.35 1.26 -13.12
N ALA A 117 -1.13 0.88 -11.86
CA ALA A 117 -2.14 0.20 -11.06
C ALA A 117 -3.39 1.08 -10.89
N LEU A 118 -3.21 2.37 -10.57
CA LEU A 118 -4.31 3.32 -10.39
C LEU A 118 -5.07 3.60 -11.69
N SER A 119 -4.37 3.79 -12.82
CA SER A 119 -5.02 3.95 -14.14
C SER A 119 -5.83 2.72 -14.50
N SER A 120 -5.25 1.53 -14.30
CA SER A 120 -5.93 0.26 -14.60
C SER A 120 -7.18 0.06 -13.74
N PHE A 121 -7.13 0.40 -12.46
CA PHE A 121 -8.31 0.32 -11.58
C PHE A 121 -9.38 1.36 -11.96
N ALA A 122 -8.98 2.59 -12.27
CA ALA A 122 -9.90 3.64 -12.70
C ALA A 122 -10.60 3.29 -14.02
N GLU A 123 -9.86 2.75 -15.00
CA GLU A 123 -10.39 2.32 -16.30
C GLU A 123 -11.22 1.03 -16.20
N GLY A 124 -10.84 0.12 -15.29
CA GLY A 124 -11.52 -1.15 -15.08
C GLY A 124 -12.94 -1.02 -14.50
N ASN A 125 -13.34 0.18 -14.04
CA ASN A 125 -14.64 0.46 -13.42
C ASN A 125 -15.00 -0.54 -12.29
N GLY A 126 -13.98 -1.04 -11.60
CA GLY A 126 -14.11 -1.92 -10.46
C GLY A 126 -14.57 -1.20 -9.18
N PRO A 127 -14.79 -1.94 -8.09
CA PRO A 127 -15.21 -1.37 -6.81
C PRO A 127 -14.27 -0.27 -6.26
N GLY A 128 -12.97 -0.37 -6.54
CA GLY A 128 -11.94 0.60 -6.17
C GLY A 128 -11.71 1.71 -7.21
N ALA A 129 -12.43 1.72 -8.34
CA ALA A 129 -12.16 2.65 -9.45
C ALA A 129 -12.24 4.13 -9.07
N ARG A 130 -13.24 4.52 -8.25
CA ARG A 130 -13.37 5.92 -7.78
C ARG A 130 -12.18 6.33 -6.92
N VAL A 131 -11.76 5.45 -6.03
CA VAL A 131 -10.59 5.65 -5.17
C VAL A 131 -9.32 5.74 -6.01
N ALA A 132 -9.17 4.84 -6.97
CA ALA A 132 -8.03 4.82 -7.86
C ALA A 132 -7.97 6.09 -8.72
N ALA A 133 -9.10 6.61 -9.19
CA ALA A 133 -9.16 7.87 -9.92
C ALA A 133 -8.73 9.07 -9.07
N VAL A 134 -9.11 9.11 -7.78
CA VAL A 134 -8.66 10.14 -6.83
C VAL A 134 -7.16 10.02 -6.59
N GLY A 135 -6.67 8.81 -6.28
CA GLY A 135 -5.24 8.56 -6.07
C GLY A 135 -4.40 8.91 -7.30
N LEU A 136 -4.87 8.56 -8.50
CA LEU A 136 -4.23 8.90 -9.77
C LEU A 136 -4.16 10.41 -9.98
N SER A 137 -5.24 11.12 -9.66
CA SER A 137 -5.30 12.58 -9.77
C SER A 137 -4.35 13.26 -8.79
N ASN A 138 -4.18 12.72 -7.59
CA ASN A 138 -3.22 13.22 -6.59
C ASN A 138 -1.78 12.97 -7.04
N LEU A 139 -1.49 11.75 -7.49
CA LEU A 139 -0.18 11.38 -8.02
C LEU A 139 0.23 12.31 -9.17
N ARG A 140 -0.65 12.52 -10.16
CA ARG A 140 -0.38 13.38 -11.32
C ARG A 140 -0.23 14.86 -10.98
N ARG A 141 -0.94 15.36 -9.96
CA ARG A 141 -0.76 16.73 -9.46
C ARG A 141 0.56 16.95 -8.75
N ALA A 142 1.14 15.89 -8.19
CA ALA A 142 2.42 15.92 -7.52
C ALA A 142 3.62 15.67 -8.46
N LEU A 143 3.38 15.33 -9.74
CA LEU A 143 4.42 15.26 -10.76
C LEU A 143 4.82 16.69 -11.17
N PRO A 144 6.13 17.01 -11.22
CA PRO A 144 6.63 18.32 -11.61
C PRO A 144 6.43 18.64 -13.10
#